data_AF-A0A7S0ACS4-F1
#
_entry.id   AF-A0A7S0ACS4-F1
#
_cell.length_a   1.000
_cell.length_b   1.000
_cell.length_c   1.000
_cell.angle_alpha   90.00
_cell.angle_beta   90.00
_cell.angle_gamma   90.00
#
_symmetry.space_group_name_H-M   'P 1'
#
loop_
_entity.id
_entity.type
_entity.pdbx_description
1 polymer ?
#
loop_
_entity_poly.entity_id
_entity_poly.type
_entity_poly.pdbx_seq_one_letter_code
_entity_poly.pdbx_strand_id
1 'polypeptide(L)'
;DNVGARFERSIRKKPPKVLRNKMVLEFAVLLMRCSYNALDELDAVAMDQFQRDFFLIRQAEYQPYVETLGPGAVRQGELTDPAYFDFISFAQYATINREIKNPETVFEEQQPVEVPEGEPQKFVPIVIKRKVESSLLPTKHGEIVGDGILDRLNEIFGGTEAQIPTIGRSSDSGAVLKALKQLCVLF
;
A
#
# COMPACT_ATOMS: atom_id res chain seq x y z
N ASP A 1 -0.91 -4.07 -24.72
CA ASP A 1 -2.25 -4.66 -24.50
C ASP A 1 -2.38 -5.99 -25.24
N ASN A 2 -2.34 -7.11 -24.53
CA ASN A 2 -2.58 -8.45 -25.10
C ASN A 2 -4.04 -8.89 -24.87
N VAL A 3 -4.57 -9.75 -25.75
CA VAL A 3 -5.96 -10.25 -25.72
C VAL A 3 -6.32 -10.88 -24.36
N GLY A 4 -5.38 -11.59 -23.73
CA GLY A 4 -5.56 -12.18 -22.40
C GLY A 4 -5.81 -11.13 -21.30
N ALA A 5 -5.08 -10.02 -21.29
CA ALA A 5 -5.26 -8.95 -20.32
C ALA A 5 -6.63 -8.26 -20.47
N ARG A 6 -7.13 -8.14 -21.71
CA ARG A 6 -8.48 -7.61 -21.96
C ARG A 6 -9.58 -8.53 -21.45
N PHE A 7 -9.40 -9.85 -21.61
CA PHE A 7 -10.33 -10.84 -21.09
C PHE A 7 -10.33 -10.88 -19.56
N GLU A 8 -9.17 -10.85 -18.93
CA GLU A 8 -9.10 -10.75 -17.46
C GLU A 8 -9.76 -9.48 -16.93
N ARG A 9 -9.60 -8.34 -17.61
CA ARG A 9 -10.25 -7.08 -17.22
C ARG A 9 -11.76 -7.14 -17.35
N SER A 10 -12.31 -7.86 -18.34
CA SER A 10 -13.76 -7.91 -18.57
C SER A 10 -14.51 -8.73 -17.51
N ILE A 11 -13.85 -9.71 -16.89
CA ILE A 11 -14.43 -10.53 -15.81
C ILE A 11 -14.28 -9.91 -14.42
N ARG A 12 -13.43 -8.87 -14.26
CA ARG A 12 -13.25 -8.18 -12.97
C ARG A 12 -14.52 -7.40 -12.59
N LYS A 13 -14.80 -7.37 -11.29
CA LYS A 13 -15.88 -6.55 -10.74
C LYS A 13 -15.59 -5.08 -11.05
N LYS A 14 -16.57 -4.39 -11.64
CA LYS A 14 -16.43 -2.96 -11.95
C LYS A 14 -16.33 -2.13 -10.67
N PRO A 15 -15.52 -1.05 -10.67
CA PRO A 15 -15.44 -0.16 -9.53
C PRO A 15 -16.81 0.49 -9.25
N PRO A 16 -17.16 0.69 -7.97
CA PRO A 16 -18.43 1.28 -7.58
C PRO A 16 -18.53 2.72 -8.06
N LYS A 17 -19.65 3.06 -8.72
CA LYS A 17 -19.96 4.43 -9.15
C LYS A 17 -20.75 5.16 -8.06
N VAL A 18 -20.17 5.26 -6.88
CA VAL A 18 -20.79 5.90 -5.70
C VAL A 18 -20.01 7.16 -5.36
N LEU A 19 -20.73 8.26 -5.10
CA LEU A 19 -20.13 9.47 -4.58
C LEU A 19 -19.61 9.20 -3.17
N ARG A 20 -18.30 9.40 -2.98
CA ARG A 20 -17.62 9.19 -1.71
C ARG A 20 -16.99 10.50 -1.25
N ASN A 21 -16.92 10.66 0.07
CA ASN A 21 -16.19 11.78 0.68
C ASN A 21 -14.71 11.70 0.31
N LYS A 22 -14.05 12.86 0.30
CA LYS A 22 -12.59 12.90 0.14
C LYS A 22 -11.91 12.22 1.31
N MET A 23 -10.83 11.51 1.02
CA MET A 23 -9.96 10.93 2.03
C MET A 23 -9.18 12.04 2.74
N VAL A 24 -8.95 11.89 4.05
CA VAL A 24 -7.94 12.68 4.77
C VAL A 24 -6.56 12.34 4.20
N LEU A 25 -5.80 13.35 3.77
CA LEU A 25 -4.55 13.14 3.04
C LEU A 25 -3.53 12.36 3.87
N GLU A 26 -3.36 12.74 5.13
CA GLU A 26 -2.41 12.13 6.06
C GLU A 26 -2.72 10.65 6.25
N PHE A 27 -4.01 10.30 6.32
CA PHE A 27 -4.45 8.92 6.44
C PHE A 27 -4.22 8.13 5.16
N ALA A 28 -4.55 8.69 3.99
CA ALA A 28 -4.26 8.05 2.71
C ALA A 28 -2.75 7.80 2.53
N VAL A 29 -1.91 8.76 2.89
CA VAL A 29 -0.44 8.62 2.86
C VAL A 29 0.03 7.54 3.84
N LEU A 30 -0.52 7.50 5.06
CA LEU A 30 -0.20 6.48 6.06
C LEU A 30 -0.44 5.07 5.50
N LEU A 31 -1.64 4.81 4.97
CA LEU A 31 -2.01 3.50 4.44
C LEU A 31 -1.05 3.03 3.32
N MET A 32 -0.71 3.93 2.40
CA MET A 32 0.19 3.63 1.28
C MET A 32 1.63 3.37 1.77
N ARG A 33 2.12 4.18 2.73
CA ARG A 33 3.47 4.06 3.28
C ARG A 33 3.66 2.80 4.11
N CYS A 34 2.71 2.45 4.99
CA CYS A 34 2.79 1.22 5.76
C CYS A 34 2.91 -0.01 4.85
N SER A 35 2.13 -0.06 3.77
CA SER A 35 2.16 -1.15 2.79
C SER A 35 3.50 -1.25 2.05
N TYR A 36 4.11 -0.10 1.74
CA TYR A 36 5.43 -0.01 1.09
C TYR A 36 6.55 -0.43 2.04
N ASN A 37 6.60 0.16 3.23
CA ASN A 37 7.64 -0.10 4.23
C ASN A 37 7.63 -1.55 4.70
N ALA A 38 6.44 -2.15 4.84
CA ALA A 38 6.32 -3.57 5.20
C ALA A 38 6.92 -4.50 4.13
N LEU A 39 6.88 -4.13 2.85
CA LEU A 39 7.48 -4.94 1.78
C LEU A 39 9.01 -4.85 1.83
N ASP A 40 9.52 -3.63 2.04
CA ASP A 40 10.94 -3.30 2.17
C ASP A 40 11.55 -4.03 3.38
N GLU A 41 10.92 -3.92 4.56
CA GLU A 41 11.36 -4.60 5.79
C GLU A 41 11.43 -6.13 5.65
N LEU A 42 10.58 -6.71 4.80
CA LEU A 42 10.54 -8.16 4.58
C LEU A 42 11.59 -8.65 3.60
N ASP A 43 12.36 -7.77 2.96
CA ASP A 43 13.29 -8.11 1.87
C ASP A 43 12.59 -9.01 0.83
N ALA A 44 11.34 -8.68 0.47
CA ALA A 44 10.55 -9.52 -0.43
C ALA A 44 11.03 -9.41 -1.89
N VAL A 45 11.52 -8.22 -2.26
CA VAL A 45 11.97 -7.83 -3.60
C VAL A 45 12.86 -6.60 -3.46
N ALA A 46 13.79 -6.38 -4.40
CA ALA A 46 14.54 -5.13 -4.47
C ALA A 46 13.60 -3.93 -4.74
N MET A 47 13.76 -2.83 -4.01
CA MET A 47 12.80 -1.73 -4.08
C MET A 47 12.83 -0.96 -5.40
N ASP A 48 13.96 -0.96 -6.10
CA ASP A 48 14.06 -0.41 -7.46
C ASP A 48 13.24 -1.25 -8.47
N GLN A 49 13.24 -2.58 -8.32
CA GLN A 49 12.42 -3.49 -9.10
C GLN A 49 10.93 -3.26 -8.81
N PHE A 50 10.56 -3.21 -7.53
CA PHE A 50 9.19 -2.92 -7.12
C PHE A 50 8.67 -1.59 -7.69
N GLN A 51 9.47 -0.52 -7.62
CA GLN A 51 9.08 0.79 -8.13
C GLN A 51 8.85 0.79 -9.65
N ARG A 52 9.72 0.09 -10.41
CA ARG A 52 9.54 -0.10 -11.86
C ARG A 52 8.25 -0.84 -12.15
N ASP A 53 8.02 -1.94 -11.47
CA ASP A 53 6.85 -2.80 -11.67
C ASP A 53 5.54 -2.10 -11.32
N PHE A 54 5.54 -1.41 -10.20
CA PHE A 54 4.42 -0.57 -9.77
C PHE A 54 4.14 0.53 -10.80
N PHE A 55 5.16 1.17 -11.37
CA PHE A 55 4.98 2.13 -12.45
C PHE A 55 4.34 1.48 -13.69
N LEU A 56 4.81 0.30 -14.11
CA LEU A 56 4.29 -0.41 -15.28
C LEU A 56 2.82 -0.83 -15.08
N ILE A 57 2.46 -1.34 -13.90
CA ILE A 57 1.07 -1.68 -13.58
C ILE A 57 0.18 -0.43 -13.61
N ARG A 58 0.64 0.68 -13.02
CA ARG A 58 -0.11 1.94 -13.08
C ARG A 58 -0.33 2.40 -14.51
N GLN A 59 0.70 2.37 -15.35
CA GLN A 59 0.59 2.77 -16.75
C GLN A 59 -0.38 1.88 -17.53
N ALA A 60 -0.33 0.56 -17.30
CA ALA A 60 -1.15 -0.40 -18.02
C ALA A 60 -2.63 -0.38 -17.61
N GLU A 61 -2.94 -0.06 -16.35
CA GLU A 61 -4.28 -0.18 -15.78
C GLU A 61 -5.02 1.16 -15.65
N TYR A 62 -4.33 2.30 -15.69
CA TYR A 62 -4.94 3.61 -15.47
C TYR A 62 -6.03 3.94 -16.49
N GLN A 63 -5.72 3.85 -17.78
CA GLN A 63 -6.65 4.21 -18.84
C GLN A 63 -7.93 3.32 -18.83
N PRO A 64 -7.82 1.98 -18.76
CA PRO A 64 -8.99 1.11 -18.62
C PRO A 64 -9.84 1.40 -17.37
N TYR A 65 -9.20 1.75 -16.25
CA TYR A 65 -9.89 2.09 -15.00
C TYR A 65 -10.73 3.37 -15.15
N VAL A 66 -10.13 4.43 -15.70
CA VAL A 66 -10.79 5.73 -15.93
C VAL A 66 -11.95 5.57 -16.92
N GLU A 67 -11.77 4.83 -18.01
CA GLU A 67 -12.82 4.56 -18.99
C GLU A 67 -14.02 3.84 -18.38
N THR A 68 -13.78 2.94 -17.42
CA THR A 68 -14.86 2.19 -16.76
C THR A 68 -15.70 3.09 -15.85
N LEU A 69 -15.06 4.04 -15.16
CA LEU A 69 -15.75 4.99 -14.28
C LEU A 69 -16.48 6.07 -15.08
N GLY A 70 -15.82 6.61 -16.10
CA GLY A 70 -16.31 7.69 -16.96
C GLY A 70 -15.39 8.93 -16.89
N PRO A 71 -15.50 9.84 -17.88
CA PRO A 71 -14.67 11.05 -17.93
C PRO A 71 -14.81 11.91 -16.66
N GLY A 72 -13.69 12.42 -16.15
CA GLY A 72 -13.66 13.32 -14.99
C GLY A 72 -13.92 12.65 -13.63
N ALA A 73 -14.12 11.33 -13.59
CA ALA A 73 -14.40 10.59 -12.35
C ALA A 73 -13.16 10.34 -11.47
N VAL A 74 -11.95 10.55 -12.00
CA VAL A 74 -10.67 10.33 -11.32
C VAL A 74 -9.75 11.50 -11.59
N ARG A 75 -9.10 12.03 -10.55
CA ARG A 75 -8.04 13.03 -10.65
C ARG A 75 -6.68 12.38 -10.40
N GLN A 76 -5.90 12.25 -11.47
CA GLN A 76 -4.59 11.59 -11.39
C GLN A 76 -3.68 12.29 -10.39
N GLY A 77 -3.13 11.52 -9.45
CA GLY A 77 -2.18 12.01 -8.44
C GLY A 77 -2.86 12.58 -7.19
N GLU A 78 -4.17 12.80 -7.18
CA GLU A 78 -4.89 13.31 -6.01
C GLU A 78 -5.20 12.17 -5.03
N LEU A 79 -4.32 11.90 -4.06
CA LEU A 79 -4.54 10.84 -3.05
C LEU A 79 -5.81 11.05 -2.20
N THR A 80 -6.31 12.29 -2.10
CA THR A 80 -7.57 12.59 -1.41
C THR A 80 -8.80 12.22 -2.23
N ASP A 81 -8.66 12.03 -3.54
CA ASP A 81 -9.73 11.53 -4.40
C ASP A 81 -9.91 10.03 -4.14
N PRO A 82 -11.07 9.59 -3.63
CA PRO A 82 -11.29 8.18 -3.30
C PRO A 82 -11.21 7.26 -4.53
N ALA A 83 -11.52 7.75 -5.73
CA ALA A 83 -11.37 6.96 -6.96
C ALA A 83 -9.91 6.79 -7.36
N TYR A 84 -9.08 7.83 -7.20
CA TYR A 84 -7.64 7.70 -7.40
C TYR A 84 -7.00 6.83 -6.30
N PHE A 85 -7.45 6.96 -5.06
CA PHE A 85 -6.97 6.15 -3.94
C PHE A 85 -7.23 4.65 -4.14
N ASP A 86 -8.43 4.27 -4.60
CA ASP A 86 -8.73 2.88 -4.95
C ASP A 86 -7.77 2.37 -6.05
N PHE A 87 -7.57 3.16 -7.10
CA PHE A 87 -6.71 2.79 -8.22
C PHE A 87 -5.26 2.59 -7.78
N ILE A 88 -4.70 3.55 -7.03
CA ILE A 88 -3.31 3.50 -6.63
C ILE A 88 -3.06 2.39 -5.60
N SER A 89 -4.03 2.16 -4.69
CA SER A 89 -4.00 1.04 -3.74
C SER A 89 -4.06 -0.29 -4.48
N PHE A 90 -4.97 -0.43 -5.46
CA PHE A 90 -5.02 -1.61 -6.32
C PHE A 90 -3.69 -1.86 -7.00
N ALA A 91 -3.09 -0.84 -7.64
CA ALA A 91 -1.82 -1.00 -8.33
C ALA A 91 -0.70 -1.42 -7.36
N GLN A 92 -0.66 -0.84 -6.15
CA GLN A 92 0.35 -1.18 -5.14
C GLN A 92 0.17 -2.63 -4.67
N TYR A 93 -1.04 -3.02 -4.27
CA TYR A 93 -1.32 -4.38 -3.79
C TYR A 93 -1.26 -5.43 -4.90
N ALA A 94 -1.57 -5.10 -6.14
CA ALA A 94 -1.34 -5.99 -7.28
C ALA A 94 0.15 -6.27 -7.49
N THR A 95 1.00 -5.25 -7.31
CA THR A 95 2.46 -5.40 -7.37
C THR A 95 2.95 -6.23 -6.18
N ILE A 96 2.59 -5.85 -4.95
CA ILE A 96 2.94 -6.57 -3.72
C ILE A 96 2.58 -8.05 -3.81
N ASN A 97 1.34 -8.36 -4.20
CA ASN A 97 0.87 -9.74 -4.30
C ASN A 97 1.63 -10.56 -5.34
N ARG A 98 2.10 -9.92 -6.42
CA ARG A 98 2.90 -10.58 -7.44
C ARG A 98 4.29 -10.93 -6.90
N GLU A 99 4.94 -9.97 -6.25
CA GLU A 99 6.29 -10.15 -5.70
C GLU A 99 6.30 -11.14 -4.53
N ILE A 100 5.35 -11.03 -3.60
CA ILE A 100 5.26 -11.92 -2.43
C ILE A 100 4.94 -13.38 -2.81
N LYS A 101 4.28 -13.63 -3.95
CA LYS A 101 3.85 -14.99 -4.33
C LYS A 101 5.01 -15.89 -4.74
N ASN A 102 6.01 -15.35 -5.44
CA ASN A 102 7.19 -16.09 -5.89
C ASN A 102 8.47 -15.26 -5.65
N PRO A 103 8.83 -14.99 -4.38
CA PRO A 103 9.89 -14.05 -4.08
C PRO A 103 11.26 -14.73 -4.09
N GLU A 104 12.24 -14.10 -4.72
CA GLU A 104 13.63 -14.57 -4.70
C GLU A 104 14.20 -14.52 -3.28
N THR A 105 14.95 -15.53 -2.85
CA THR A 105 15.52 -15.55 -1.49
C THR A 105 16.79 -14.70 -1.38
N VAL A 106 17.50 -14.56 -2.50
CA VAL A 106 18.73 -13.81 -2.62
C VAL A 106 18.62 -12.97 -3.90
N PHE A 107 18.83 -11.67 -3.79
CA PHE A 107 18.76 -10.73 -4.90
C PHE A 107 19.72 -9.57 -4.68
N GLU A 108 19.95 -8.78 -5.74
CA GLU A 108 20.73 -7.55 -5.65
C GLU A 108 19.80 -6.34 -5.53
N GLU A 109 20.17 -5.39 -4.68
CA GLU A 109 19.46 -4.13 -4.49
C GLU A 109 20.42 -2.94 -4.60
N GLN A 110 19.96 -1.86 -5.23
CA GLN A 110 20.70 -0.61 -5.32
C GLN A 110 20.50 0.22 -4.06
N GLN A 111 21.53 0.37 -3.23
CA GLN A 111 21.48 1.23 -2.04
C GLN A 111 22.29 2.52 -2.22
N PRO A 112 21.79 3.66 -1.70
CA PRO A 112 22.51 4.91 -1.76
C PRO A 112 23.77 4.84 -0.89
N VAL A 113 24.88 5.39 -1.37
CA VAL A 113 26.09 5.60 -0.57
C VAL A 113 26.20 7.05 -0.14
N GLU A 114 26.79 7.29 1.03
CA GLU A 114 27.11 8.65 1.45
C GLU A 114 28.09 9.27 0.44
N VAL A 115 27.70 10.42 -0.11
CA VAL A 115 28.54 11.21 -1.02
C VAL A 115 28.76 12.61 -0.43
N PRO A 116 29.92 13.24 -0.70
CA PRO A 116 30.17 14.62 -0.28
C PRO A 116 29.12 15.61 -0.81
N GLU A 117 28.91 16.69 -0.06
CA GLU A 117 27.98 17.76 -0.45
C GLU A 117 28.35 18.34 -1.84
N GLY A 118 27.37 18.37 -2.75
CA GLY A 118 27.56 18.85 -4.12
C GLY A 118 27.88 17.75 -5.16
N GLU A 119 28.12 16.51 -4.74
CA GLU A 119 28.24 15.38 -5.67
C GLU A 119 26.89 14.74 -6.01
N PRO A 120 26.72 14.20 -7.23
CA PRO A 120 25.56 13.37 -7.55
C PRO A 120 25.48 12.14 -6.63
N GLN A 121 24.28 11.83 -6.16
CA GLN A 121 24.00 10.62 -5.38
C GLN A 121 24.46 9.38 -6.16
N LYS A 122 25.26 8.53 -5.51
CA LYS A 122 25.73 7.25 -6.07
C LYS A 122 24.95 6.11 -5.42
N PHE A 123 24.81 5.02 -6.17
CA PHE A 123 24.18 3.79 -5.72
C PHE A 123 25.12 2.62 -5.97
N VAL A 124 25.13 1.64 -5.06
CA VAL A 124 25.92 0.42 -5.20
C VAL A 124 25.00 -0.81 -5.08
N PRO A 125 25.25 -1.86 -5.86
CA PRO A 125 24.56 -3.12 -5.68
C PRO A 125 25.02 -3.78 -4.38
N ILE A 126 24.08 -4.17 -3.54
CA ILE A 126 24.31 -5.03 -2.39
C ILE A 126 23.51 -6.32 -2.53
N VAL A 127 24.06 -7.43 -2.06
CA VAL A 127 23.36 -8.72 -2.05
C VAL A 127 22.53 -8.80 -0.78
N ILE A 128 21.21 -8.82 -0.96
CA ILE A 128 20.25 -9.05 0.11
C ILE A 128 19.94 -10.53 0.19
N LYS A 129 19.93 -11.07 1.41
CA LYS A 129 19.47 -12.43 1.71
C LYS A 129 18.32 -12.35 2.69
N ARG A 130 17.10 -12.56 2.18
CA ARG A 130 15.89 -12.53 2.99
C ARG A 130 15.95 -13.58 4.10
N LYS A 131 15.52 -13.18 5.29
CA LYS A 131 15.44 -14.07 6.48
C LYS A 131 14.09 -14.77 6.64
N VAL A 132 13.02 -14.16 6.13
CA VAL A 132 11.65 -14.66 6.26
C VAL A 132 11.35 -15.72 5.19
N GLU A 133 10.74 -16.83 5.62
CA GLU A 133 10.30 -17.89 4.70
C GLU A 133 9.21 -17.39 3.76
N SER A 134 9.28 -17.80 2.48
CA SER A 134 8.37 -17.31 1.44
C SER A 134 6.89 -17.59 1.74
N SER A 135 6.59 -18.69 2.45
CA SER A 135 5.23 -19.06 2.85
C SER A 135 4.63 -18.11 3.89
N LEU A 136 5.46 -17.43 4.68
CA LEU A 136 5.03 -16.54 5.77
C LEU A 136 4.88 -15.09 5.33
N LEU A 137 5.43 -14.72 4.16
CA LEU A 137 5.45 -13.34 3.68
C LEU A 137 4.07 -12.67 3.59
N PRO A 138 3.01 -13.31 3.06
CA PRO A 138 1.69 -12.67 3.03
C PRO A 138 1.17 -12.33 4.42
N THR A 139 1.35 -13.24 5.38
CA THR A 139 0.91 -13.05 6.77
C THR A 139 1.74 -11.97 7.45
N LYS A 140 3.07 -12.04 7.33
CA LYS A 140 3.97 -11.07 7.94
C LYS A 140 3.81 -9.66 7.38
N HIS A 141 3.56 -9.53 6.08
CA HIS A 141 3.24 -8.24 5.45
C HIS A 141 1.99 -7.63 6.09
N GLY A 142 0.91 -8.41 6.20
CA GLY A 142 -0.32 -7.94 6.83
C GLY A 142 -0.15 -7.53 8.30
N GLU A 143 0.64 -8.29 9.07
CA GLU A 143 0.98 -7.97 10.46
C GLU A 143 1.72 -6.64 10.56
N ILE A 144 2.83 -6.46 9.82
CA ILE A 144 3.64 -5.23 9.85
C ILE A 144 2.84 -4.01 9.38
N VAL A 145 2.00 -4.16 8.35
CA VAL A 145 1.12 -3.07 7.89
C VAL A 145 0.14 -2.68 8.99
N GLY A 146 -0.52 -3.65 9.63
CA GLY A 146 -1.47 -3.41 10.70
C GLY A 146 -0.83 -2.73 11.91
N ASP A 147 0.32 -3.25 12.34
CA ASP A 147 1.09 -2.71 13.46
C ASP A 147 1.54 -1.28 13.17
N GLY A 148 2.12 -1.02 11.98
CA GLY A 148 2.55 0.33 11.61
C GLY A 148 1.42 1.36 11.54
N ILE A 149 0.22 0.95 11.08
CA ILE A 149 -0.96 1.84 11.12
C ILE A 149 -1.35 2.11 12.57
N LEU A 150 -1.44 1.06 13.40
CA LEU A 150 -1.86 1.17 14.80
C LEU A 150 -0.87 2.03 15.61
N ASP A 151 0.43 1.82 15.42
CA ASP A 151 1.49 2.59 16.07
C ASP A 151 1.38 4.07 15.72
N ARG A 152 1.17 4.40 14.45
CA ARG A 152 1.00 5.79 14.04
C ARG A 152 -0.26 6.43 14.63
N LEU A 153 -1.36 5.68 14.71
CA LEU A 153 -2.58 6.17 15.34
C LEU A 153 -2.39 6.39 16.84
N ASN A 154 -1.67 5.49 17.52
CA ASN A 154 -1.33 5.65 18.93
C ASN A 154 -0.37 6.82 19.17
N GLU A 155 0.57 7.08 18.26
CA GLU A 155 1.47 8.22 18.35
C GLU A 155 0.72 9.55 18.25
N ILE A 156 -0.27 9.64 17.34
CA ILE A 156 -1.01 10.88 17.10
C ILE A 156 -2.11 11.09 18.16
N PHE A 157 -2.83 10.04 18.53
CA PHE A 157 -4.06 10.14 19.33
C PHE A 157 -3.94 9.54 20.74
N GLY A 158 -2.86 8.82 21.05
CA GLY A 158 -2.66 8.19 22.35
C GLY A 158 -2.69 9.21 23.49
N GLY A 159 -3.45 8.89 24.55
CA GLY A 159 -3.59 9.78 25.71
C GLY A 159 -4.50 11.00 25.47
N THR A 160 -5.12 11.11 24.30
CA THR A 160 -6.10 12.16 24.00
C THR A 160 -7.54 11.62 24.04
N GLU A 161 -8.55 12.50 24.03
CA GLU A 161 -9.95 12.09 23.86
C GLU A 161 -10.21 11.39 22.53
N ALA A 162 -9.33 11.58 21.55
CA ALA A 162 -9.39 10.96 20.24
C ALA A 162 -8.77 9.55 20.19
N GLN A 163 -8.23 9.04 21.30
CA GLN A 163 -7.58 7.73 21.35
C GLN A 163 -8.51 6.61 20.89
N ILE A 164 -7.99 5.71 20.05
CA ILE A 164 -8.72 4.51 19.64
C ILE A 164 -8.70 3.50 20.79
N PRO A 165 -9.87 3.02 21.26
CA PRO A 165 -9.95 1.98 22.27
C PRO A 165 -9.18 0.72 21.89
N THR A 166 -8.35 0.23 22.81
CA THR A 166 -7.60 -1.02 22.61
C THR A 166 -8.54 -2.22 22.55
N ILE A 167 -8.40 -3.04 21.52
CA ILE A 167 -9.13 -4.30 21.36
C ILE A 167 -8.20 -5.46 21.73
N GLY A 168 -8.58 -6.24 22.73
CA GLY A 168 -7.87 -7.45 23.15
C GLY A 168 -8.66 -8.72 22.83
N ARG A 169 -8.07 -9.88 23.13
CA ARG A 169 -8.72 -11.20 22.91
C ARG A 169 -10.04 -11.36 23.67
N SER A 170 -10.23 -10.61 24.76
CA SER A 170 -11.44 -10.64 25.59
C SER A 170 -12.39 -9.47 25.33
N SER A 171 -12.12 -8.63 24.31
CA SER A 171 -13.00 -7.51 23.96
C SER A 171 -14.32 -8.03 23.40
N ASP A 172 -15.42 -7.47 23.88
CA ASP A 172 -16.75 -7.76 23.35
C ASP A 172 -17.04 -6.95 22.08
N SER A 173 -18.17 -7.25 21.43
CA SER A 173 -18.64 -6.52 20.25
C SER A 173 -18.88 -5.04 20.52
N GLY A 174 -19.17 -4.66 21.77
CA GLY A 174 -19.34 -3.27 22.20
C GLY A 174 -18.03 -2.48 22.15
N ALA A 175 -16.94 -3.08 22.63
CA ALA A 175 -15.59 -2.51 22.56
C ALA A 175 -15.12 -2.34 21.11
N VAL A 176 -15.34 -3.36 20.27
CA VAL A 176 -15.04 -3.27 18.83
C VAL A 176 -15.84 -2.15 18.16
N LEU A 177 -17.14 -2.07 18.43
CA LEU A 177 -18.00 -1.02 17.85
C LEU A 177 -17.57 0.38 18.29
N LYS A 178 -17.15 0.57 19.55
CA LYS A 178 -16.61 1.85 20.02
C LYS A 178 -15.35 2.26 19.26
N ALA A 179 -14.43 1.31 19.04
CA ALA A 179 -13.23 1.57 18.27
C ALA A 179 -13.53 1.92 16.81
N LEU A 180 -14.43 1.18 16.17
CA LEU A 180 -14.87 1.48 14.80
C LEU A 180 -15.52 2.86 14.69
N LYS A 181 -16.38 3.23 15.66
CA LYS A 181 -16.98 4.57 15.69
C LYS A 181 -15.93 5.66 15.84
N GLN A 182 -14.93 5.45 16.70
CA GLN A 182 -13.84 6.41 16.88
C GLN A 182 -13.06 6.59 15.56
N LEU A 183 -12.74 5.50 14.87
CA LEU A 183 -12.12 5.56 13.54
C LEU A 183 -12.95 6.37 12.53
N CYS A 184 -14.26 6.17 12.48
CA CYS A 184 -15.16 6.94 11.60
C CYS A 184 -15.31 8.42 11.98
N VAL A 185 -14.96 8.81 13.21
CA VAL A 185 -14.94 10.22 13.63
C VAL A 185 -13.64 10.89 13.17
N LEU A 186 -12.54 10.13 13.17
CA LEU A 186 -11.22 10.63 12.80
C LEU A 186 -11.01 10.74 11.28
N PHE A 187 -11.67 9.88 10.50
CA PHE A 187 -11.49 9.73 9.05
C PHE A 187 -12.81 9.59 8.32
#